data_AF-A0A9D5YE33-F1
#
_entry.id   AF-A0A9D5YE33-F1
#
_cell.length_a   1.000
_cell.length_b   1.000
_cell.length_c   1.000
_cell.angle_alpha   90.00
_cell.angle_beta   90.00
_cell.angle_gamma   90.00
#
_symmetry.space_group_name_H-M   'P 1'
#
loop_
_entity.id
_entity.type
_entity.pdbx_description
1 polymer ?
#
loop_
_entity_poly.entity_id
_entity_poly.type
_entity_poly.pdbx_seq_one_letter_code
_entity_poly.pdbx_strand_id
1 'polypeptide(L)'
;METNVQTPVAAPVAQLKTNKGLLKYILLSIITLGIYGLVVMSAVSSEINITASRYDGKKTMHFCLLTFLISPITLGIASIVWYHKISARIGNELARRGIDYKFGAGSFWGWNVLGSLLFGVGPFIYAHKLFKATNLINADYNIKG
;
A
#
# COMPACT_ATOMS: atom_id res chain seq x y z
N MET A 1 -37.23 11.64 15.44
CA MET A 1 -36.05 11.86 14.59
C MET A 1 -34.84 11.74 15.51
N GLU A 2 -34.21 10.56 15.55
CA GLU A 2 -33.05 10.34 16.41
C GLU A 2 -31.84 11.05 15.80
N THR A 3 -31.37 12.10 16.45
CA THR A 3 -30.14 12.79 16.10
C THR A 3 -28.96 11.89 16.43
N ASN A 4 -28.38 11.27 15.41
CA ASN A 4 -27.14 10.50 15.53
C ASN A 4 -26.00 11.48 15.83
N VAL A 5 -25.70 11.65 17.13
CA VAL A 5 -24.54 12.43 17.59
C VAL A 5 -23.30 11.60 17.25
N GLN A 6 -22.71 11.89 16.10
CA GLN A 6 -21.43 11.31 15.71
C GLN A 6 -20.36 11.89 16.65
N THR A 7 -20.07 11.18 17.74
CA THR A 7 -18.96 11.51 18.63
C THR A 7 -17.69 11.60 17.79
N PRO A 8 -16.91 12.70 17.87
CA PRO A 8 -15.64 12.79 17.16
C PRO A 8 -14.76 11.67 17.69
N VAL A 9 -14.50 10.66 16.84
CA VAL A 9 -13.59 9.58 17.18
C VAL A 9 -12.23 10.24 17.42
N ALA A 10 -11.74 10.14 18.66
CA ALA A 10 -10.42 10.66 19.00
C ALA A 10 -9.40 10.05 18.05
N ALA A 11 -8.52 10.88 17.48
CA ALA A 11 -7.51 10.46 16.52
C ALA A 11 -6.75 9.23 17.06
N PRO A 12 -6.49 8.20 16.24
CA PRO A 12 -5.83 6.98 16.70
C PRO A 12 -4.49 7.30 17.35
N VAL A 13 -4.20 6.60 18.45
CA VAL A 13 -3.00 6.78 19.30
C VAL A 13 -1.70 6.66 18.49
N ALA A 14 -1.71 5.84 17.43
CA ALA A 14 -0.61 5.74 16.48
C ALA A 14 -0.98 6.46 15.17
N GLN A 15 -0.26 7.53 14.85
CA GLN A 15 -0.40 8.26 13.60
C GLN A 15 0.44 7.60 12.50
N LEU A 16 -0.17 7.34 11.34
CA LEU A 16 0.48 6.73 10.19
C LEU A 16 1.12 7.80 9.30
N LYS A 17 2.23 7.46 8.64
CA LYS A 17 2.98 8.40 7.78
C LYS A 17 2.25 8.63 6.45
N THR A 18 2.05 9.88 6.06
CA THR A 18 1.30 10.31 4.85
C THR A 18 2.17 10.93 3.75
N ASN A 19 3.50 10.88 3.90
CA ASN A 19 4.46 11.55 3.01
C ASN A 19 5.30 10.57 2.16
N LYS A 20 4.72 9.45 1.74
CA LYS A 20 5.39 8.51 0.82
C LYS A 20 5.41 9.11 -0.58
N GLY A 21 6.61 9.36 -1.10
CA GLY A 21 6.81 9.95 -2.43
C GLY A 21 7.70 9.07 -3.30
N LEU A 22 7.38 9.03 -4.60
CA LEU A 22 8.15 8.24 -5.58
C LEU A 22 9.60 8.70 -5.68
N LEU A 23 9.85 10.02 -5.73
CA LEU A 23 11.20 10.56 -5.85
C LEU A 23 12.07 10.17 -4.65
N LYS A 24 11.55 10.35 -3.43
CA LYS A 24 12.23 9.92 -2.19
C LYS A 24 12.48 8.41 -2.20
N TYR A 25 11.51 7.62 -2.66
CA TYR A 25 11.66 6.18 -2.81
C TYR A 25 12.81 5.80 -3.74
N ILE A 26 12.88 6.38 -4.93
CA ILE A 26 13.93 6.06 -5.91
C ILE A 26 15.31 6.51 -5.38
N LEU A 27 15.45 7.78 -5.00
CA LEU A 27 16.74 8.34 -4.60
C LEU A 27 17.33 7.63 -3.38
N LEU A 28 16.52 7.43 -2.33
CA LEU A 28 17.02 6.77 -1.13
C LEU A 28 17.23 5.27 -1.37
N SER A 29 16.43 4.63 -2.23
CA SER A 29 16.68 3.22 -2.58
C SER A 29 18.01 3.06 -3.29
N ILE A 30 18.41 3.98 -4.16
CA ILE A 30 19.73 3.94 -4.82
C ILE A 30 20.84 4.15 -3.78
N ILE A 31 20.75 5.20 -2.97
CA ILE A 31 21.78 5.54 -1.97
C ILE A 31 21.94 4.44 -0.91
N THR A 32 20.84 3.75 -0.56
CA THR A 32 20.84 2.68 0.47
C THR A 32 20.95 1.28 -0.12
N LEU A 33 21.32 1.15 -1.40
CA LEU A 33 21.47 -0.14 -2.10
C LEU A 33 20.23 -1.05 -1.97
N GLY A 34 19.04 -0.45 -2.04
CA GLY A 34 17.74 -1.12 -2.00
C GLY A 34 17.11 -1.26 -0.62
N ILE A 35 17.84 -1.00 0.47
CA ILE A 35 17.33 -1.17 1.85
C ILE A 35 16.13 -0.26 2.11
N TYR A 36 16.18 1.00 1.69
CA TYR A 36 15.05 1.93 1.85
C TYR A 36 13.79 1.42 1.16
N GLY A 37 13.95 0.80 -0.02
CA GLY A 37 12.84 0.22 -0.77
C GLY A 37 12.11 -0.86 0.02
N LEU A 38 12.88 -1.75 0.68
CA LEU A 38 12.34 -2.81 1.53
C LEU A 38 11.59 -2.23 2.74
N VAL A 39 12.13 -1.18 3.37
CA VAL A 39 11.52 -0.52 4.52
C VAL A 39 10.19 0.14 4.14
N VAL A 40 10.13 0.86 3.02
CA VAL A 40 8.90 1.52 2.57
C VAL A 40 7.82 0.51 2.24
N MET A 41 8.16 -0.55 1.51
CA MET A 41 7.18 -1.60 1.15
C MET A 41 6.70 -2.40 2.36
N SER A 42 7.61 -2.65 3.32
CA SER A 42 7.25 -3.24 4.61
C SER A 42 6.28 -2.34 5.38
N ALA A 43 6.54 -1.03 5.41
CA ALA A 43 5.65 -0.06 6.03
C ALA A 43 4.26 -0.05 5.37
N VAL A 44 4.17 -0.06 4.04
CA VAL A 44 2.88 -0.13 3.31
C VAL A 44 2.08 -1.37 3.74
N SER A 45 2.73 -2.52 3.88
CA SER A 45 2.08 -3.77 4.30
C SER A 45 1.58 -3.74 5.75
N SER A 46 2.33 -3.11 6.65
CA SER A 46 1.95 -2.94 8.05
C SER A 46 0.85 -1.89 8.23
N GLU A 47 0.91 -0.81 7.48
CA GLU A 47 -0.11 0.25 7.51
C GLU A 47 -1.46 -0.26 7.02
N ILE A 48 -1.51 -0.96 5.89
CA ILE A 48 -2.78 -1.56 5.44
C ILE A 48 -3.29 -2.62 6.42
N ASN A 49 -2.40 -3.33 7.13
CA ASN A 49 -2.81 -4.21 8.21
C ASN A 49 -3.45 -3.43 9.37
N ILE A 50 -2.92 -2.26 9.72
CA ILE A 50 -3.50 -1.42 10.78
C ILE A 50 -4.86 -0.86 10.35
N THR A 51 -4.96 -0.35 9.12
CA THR A 51 -6.16 0.38 8.67
C THR A 51 -7.29 -0.53 8.22
N ALA A 52 -6.99 -1.68 7.58
CA ALA A 52 -8.00 -2.54 6.95
C ALA A 52 -8.31 -3.82 7.74
N SER A 53 -7.39 -4.35 8.57
CA SER A 53 -7.60 -5.70 9.17
C SER A 53 -8.80 -5.80 10.10
N ARG A 54 -9.22 -4.69 10.72
CA ARG A 54 -10.43 -4.66 11.54
C ARG A 54 -11.70 -4.92 10.71
N TYR A 55 -11.68 -4.55 9.43
CA TYR A 55 -12.84 -4.60 8.54
C TYR A 55 -12.85 -5.81 7.63
N ASP A 56 -11.68 -6.23 7.13
CA ASP A 56 -11.59 -7.34 6.18
C ASP A 56 -11.12 -8.67 6.79
N GLY A 57 -10.71 -8.67 8.06
CA GLY A 57 -10.23 -9.86 8.77
C GLY A 57 -8.95 -10.48 8.21
N LYS A 58 -8.24 -9.79 7.30
CA LYS A 58 -7.05 -10.31 6.61
C LYS A 58 -5.77 -9.74 7.21
N LYS A 59 -4.64 -10.42 7.01
CA LYS A 59 -3.30 -9.86 7.24
C LYS A 59 -2.43 -10.05 6.00
N THR A 60 -1.91 -8.94 5.51
CA THR A 60 -0.90 -8.90 4.46
C THR A 60 0.45 -9.31 5.07
N MET A 61 1.11 -10.28 4.45
CA MET A 61 2.43 -10.75 4.86
C MET A 61 3.46 -9.62 4.80
N HIS A 62 4.35 -9.57 5.78
CA HIS A 62 5.40 -8.57 5.83
C HIS A 62 6.36 -8.69 4.64
N PHE A 63 6.70 -7.57 4.01
CA PHE A 63 7.45 -7.57 2.75
C PHE A 63 8.87 -8.15 2.87
N CYS A 64 9.52 -7.98 4.02
CA CYS A 64 10.83 -8.59 4.29
C CYS A 64 10.80 -10.13 4.21
N LEU A 65 9.80 -10.76 4.85
CA LEU A 65 9.63 -12.21 4.83
C LEU A 65 9.36 -12.72 3.41
N LEU A 66 8.51 -11.99 2.67
CA LEU A 66 8.26 -12.28 1.26
C LEU A 66 9.56 -12.24 0.45
N THR A 67 10.34 -11.17 0.60
CA THR A 67 11.50 -10.88 -0.25
C THR A 67 12.63 -11.89 -0.04
N PHE A 68 12.98 -12.18 1.21
CA PHE A 68 14.17 -13.01 1.50
C PHE A 68 13.91 -14.51 1.56
N LEU A 69 12.69 -14.92 1.93
CA LEU A 69 12.39 -16.34 2.13
C LEU A 69 11.46 -16.88 1.05
N ILE A 70 10.29 -16.27 0.88
CA ILE A 70 9.23 -16.84 0.06
C ILE A 70 9.51 -16.65 -1.44
N SER A 71 10.03 -15.49 -1.83
CA SER A 71 10.30 -15.17 -3.24
C SER A 71 11.34 -16.14 -3.84
N PRO A 72 12.48 -16.46 -3.18
CA PRO A 72 13.41 -17.46 -3.69
C PRO A 72 12.79 -18.86 -3.79
N ILE A 73 12.03 -19.29 -2.78
CA ILE A 73 11.39 -20.62 -2.76
C ILE A 73 10.36 -20.79 -3.88
N THR A 74 9.62 -19.72 -4.19
CA THR A 74 8.54 -19.74 -5.18
C THR A 74 8.97 -19.21 -6.55
N LEU A 75 10.27 -19.00 -6.77
CA LEU A 75 10.82 -18.44 -8.00
C LEU A 75 10.12 -17.12 -8.42
N GLY A 76 9.74 -16.30 -7.43
CA GLY A 76 9.09 -15.00 -7.63
C GLY A 76 7.57 -15.02 -7.79
N ILE A 77 6.92 -16.19 -7.91
CA ILE A 77 5.46 -16.29 -8.06
C ILE A 77 4.73 -15.69 -6.85
N ALA A 78 5.22 -15.96 -5.63
CA ALA A 78 4.61 -15.39 -4.43
C ALA A 78 4.66 -13.86 -4.42
N SER A 79 5.69 -13.25 -5.01
CA SER A 79 5.82 -11.79 -5.09
C SER A 79 4.72 -11.19 -5.96
N ILE A 80 4.41 -11.83 -7.10
CA ILE A 80 3.30 -11.41 -7.98
C ILE A 80 1.96 -11.52 -7.25
N VAL A 81 1.71 -12.66 -6.59
CA VAL A 81 0.47 -12.88 -5.83
C VAL A 81 0.34 -11.88 -4.69
N TRP A 82 1.44 -11.56 -4.00
CA TRP A 82 1.45 -10.58 -2.93
C TRP A 82 1.08 -9.18 -3.43
N TYR A 83 1.70 -8.73 -4.53
CA TYR A 83 1.41 -7.42 -5.12
C TYR A 83 -0.05 -7.31 -5.61
N HIS A 84 -0.58 -8.38 -6.19
CA HIS A 84 -1.99 -8.45 -6.54
C HIS A 84 -2.89 -8.28 -5.31
N LYS A 85 -2.64 -9.08 -4.26
CA LYS A 85 -3.45 -9.09 -3.02
C LYS A 85 -3.41 -7.76 -2.28
N ILE A 86 -2.22 -7.17 -2.10
CA ILE A 86 -2.10 -5.88 -1.41
C ILE A 86 -2.78 -4.76 -2.22
N SER A 87 -2.66 -4.78 -3.54
CA SER A 87 -3.30 -3.78 -4.40
C SER A 87 -4.83 -3.88 -4.33
N ALA A 88 -5.39 -5.08 -4.42
CA ALA A 88 -6.82 -5.30 -4.26
C ALA A 88 -7.31 -4.83 -2.89
N ARG A 89 -6.56 -5.13 -1.83
CA ARG A 89 -6.89 -4.75 -0.46
C ARG A 89 -6.91 -3.24 -0.24
N ILE A 90 -5.89 -2.53 -0.74
CA ILE A 90 -5.83 -1.07 -0.70
C ILE A 90 -6.99 -0.47 -1.51
N GLY A 91 -7.31 -1.03 -2.68
CA GLY A 91 -8.44 -0.58 -3.49
C GLY A 91 -9.79 -0.72 -2.77
N ASN A 92 -10.01 -1.87 -2.13
CA ASN A 92 -11.22 -2.10 -1.34
C ASN A 92 -11.31 -1.14 -0.15
N GLU A 93 -10.19 -0.82 0.49
CA GLU A 93 -10.15 0.11 1.62
C GLU A 93 -10.41 1.57 1.17
N LEU A 94 -9.91 1.98 0.00
CA LEU A 94 -10.26 3.28 -0.60
C LEU A 94 -11.77 3.39 -0.87
N ALA A 95 -12.36 2.34 -1.48
CA ALA A 95 -13.78 2.31 -1.75
C ALA A 95 -14.62 2.35 -0.46
N ARG A 96 -14.21 1.60 0.56
CA ARG A 96 -14.86 1.58 1.88
C ARG A 96 -14.82 2.94 2.57
N ARG A 97 -13.70 3.67 2.45
CA ARG A 97 -13.53 5.01 3.03
C ARG A 97 -14.17 6.13 2.19
N GLY A 98 -14.73 5.81 1.01
CA GLY A 98 -15.31 6.79 0.10
C GLY A 98 -14.28 7.75 -0.51
N ILE A 99 -13.02 7.34 -0.60
CA ILE A 99 -11.94 8.15 -1.16
C ILE A 99 -11.97 7.98 -2.68
N ASP A 100 -12.19 9.08 -3.42
CA ASP A 100 -12.19 9.08 -4.89
C ASP A 100 -10.76 8.95 -5.46
N TYR A 101 -10.23 7.72 -5.37
CA TYR A 101 -8.95 7.36 -5.97
C TYR A 101 -9.01 5.93 -6.51
N LYS A 102 -8.83 5.79 -7.84
CA LYS A 102 -8.85 4.49 -8.49
C LYS A 102 -7.50 3.79 -8.36
N PHE A 103 -7.44 2.83 -7.45
CA PHE A 103 -6.31 1.92 -7.26
C PHE A 103 -6.81 0.50 -6.94
N GLY A 104 -6.09 -0.52 -7.36
CA GLY A 104 -6.51 -1.92 -7.19
C GLY A 104 -5.61 -2.91 -7.91
N ALA A 105 -5.99 -4.19 -7.91
CA ALA A 105 -5.27 -5.24 -8.64
C ALA A 105 -5.10 -4.94 -10.14
N GLY A 106 -6.09 -4.29 -10.77
CA GLY A 106 -5.97 -3.84 -12.16
C GLY A 106 -4.86 -2.80 -12.37
N SER A 107 -4.59 -1.95 -11.37
CA SER A 107 -3.46 -1.01 -11.42
C SER A 107 -2.12 -1.73 -11.35
N PHE A 108 -2.02 -2.81 -10.58
CA PHE A 108 -0.82 -3.66 -10.55
C PHE A 108 -0.58 -4.32 -11.90
N TRP A 109 -1.57 -5.01 -12.46
CA TRP A 109 -1.40 -5.67 -13.76
C TRP A 109 -1.17 -4.68 -14.90
N GLY A 110 -1.92 -3.59 -14.94
CA GLY A 110 -1.80 -2.57 -15.98
C GLY A 110 -0.47 -1.83 -15.94
N TRP A 111 -0.05 -1.32 -14.77
CA TRP A 111 1.14 -0.47 -14.69
C TRP A 111 2.41 -1.26 -14.36
N ASN A 112 2.37 -2.20 -13.41
CA ASN A 112 3.59 -2.90 -12.98
C ASN A 112 3.99 -4.02 -13.94
N VAL A 113 3.01 -4.76 -14.48
CA VAL A 113 3.28 -5.90 -15.38
C VAL A 113 3.26 -5.46 -16.83
N LEU A 114 2.10 -5.04 -17.36
CA LEU A 114 1.99 -4.63 -18.77
C LEU A 114 2.79 -3.36 -19.06
N GLY A 115 2.73 -2.37 -18.17
CA GLY A 115 3.48 -1.13 -18.30
C GLY A 115 4.99 -1.29 -18.20
N SER A 116 5.51 -2.43 -17.71
CA SER A 116 6.96 -2.70 -17.74
C SER A 116 7.50 -2.82 -19.17
N LEU A 117 6.64 -3.23 -20.12
CA LEU A 117 6.97 -3.34 -21.54
C LEU A 117 7.12 -1.97 -22.22
N LEU A 118 6.65 -0.89 -21.59
CA LEU A 118 6.77 0.50 -22.07
C LEU A 118 8.05 1.14 -21.54
N PHE A 119 9.20 0.63 -21.97
CA PHE A 119 10.53 1.12 -21.58
C PHE A 119 10.77 1.16 -20.06
N GLY A 120 10.11 0.28 -19.30
CA GLY A 120 10.26 0.21 -17.85
C GLY A 120 9.61 1.37 -17.05
N VAL A 121 8.80 2.23 -17.68
CA VAL A 121 8.16 3.37 -16.99
C VAL A 121 6.98 2.92 -16.11
N GLY A 122 6.30 1.85 -16.50
CA GLY A 122 5.10 1.36 -15.81
C GLY A 122 5.26 1.10 -14.31
N PRO A 123 6.30 0.37 -13.86
CA PRO A 123 6.56 0.13 -12.43
C PRO A 123 6.66 1.41 -11.60
N PHE A 124 7.22 2.50 -12.15
CA PHE A 124 7.29 3.79 -11.46
C PHE A 124 5.91 4.44 -11.31
N ILE A 125 5.06 4.34 -12.34
CA ILE A 125 3.66 4.81 -12.28
C ILE A 125 2.89 4.00 -11.25
N TYR A 126 3.07 2.68 -11.22
CA TYR A 126 2.48 1.81 -10.21
C TYR A 126 2.90 2.22 -8.79
N ALA A 127 4.20 2.39 -8.55
CA ALA A 127 4.73 2.80 -7.24
C ALA A 127 4.18 4.16 -6.80
N HIS A 128 4.11 5.13 -7.72
CA HIS A 128 3.48 6.43 -7.44
C HIS A 128 2.02 6.26 -7.01
N LYS A 129 1.24 5.46 -7.73
CA LYS A 129 -0.17 5.21 -7.43
C LYS A 129 -0.35 4.50 -6.09
N LEU A 130 0.49 3.50 -5.81
CA LEU A 130 0.50 2.77 -4.55
C LEU A 130 0.77 3.72 -3.37
N PHE A 131 1.82 4.53 -3.45
CA PHE A 131 2.16 5.47 -2.37
C PHE A 131 1.08 6.52 -2.16
N LYS A 132 0.50 7.06 -3.25
CA LYS A 132 -0.61 8.01 -3.15
C LYS A 132 -1.83 7.38 -2.47
N ALA A 133 -2.22 6.17 -2.88
CA ALA A 133 -3.31 5.43 -2.25
C ALA A 133 -3.08 5.21 -0.75
N THR A 134 -1.88 4.73 -0.37
CA THR A 134 -1.52 4.50 1.03
C THR A 134 -1.53 5.80 1.84
N ASN A 135 -1.00 6.90 1.29
CA ASN A 135 -1.00 8.19 1.98
C ASN A 135 -2.43 8.70 2.22
N LEU A 136 -3.34 8.52 1.25
CA LEU A 136 -4.75 8.91 1.38
C LEU A 136 -5.45 8.10 2.47
N ILE A 137 -5.26 6.77 2.48
CA ILE A 137 -5.81 5.90 3.53
C ILE A 137 -5.25 6.29 4.91
N ASN A 138 -3.94 6.52 5.01
CA ASN A 138 -3.30 6.91 6.26
C ASN A 138 -3.79 8.27 6.76
N ALA A 139 -4.01 9.23 5.86
CA ALA A 139 -4.54 10.53 6.21
C ALA A 139 -5.98 10.42 6.75
N ASP A 140 -6.82 9.62 6.09
CA ASP A 140 -8.18 9.36 6.56
C ASP A 140 -8.20 8.62 7.90
N TYR A 141 -7.32 7.61 8.07
CA TYR A 141 -7.14 6.88 9.33
C TYR A 141 -6.72 7.82 10.46
N ASN A 142 -5.75 8.70 10.22
CA ASN A 142 -5.26 9.64 11.23
C ASN A 142 -6.34 10.59 11.75
N ILE A 143 -7.40 10.84 10.97
CA ILE A 143 -8.54 11.70 11.34
C ILE A 143 -9.69 10.88 11.94
N LYS A 144 -10.01 9.72 11.38
CA LYS A 144 -11.26 8.98 11.66
C LYS A 144 -11.07 7.64 12.38
N GLY A 145 -9.86 7.09 12.36
CA GLY A 145 -9.56 5.69 12.74
C GLY A 145 -10.02 4.68 11.68
#